data_AF-A0A0D2M7J2-F1
#
_entry.id   AF-A0A0D2M7J2-F1
#
_cell.length_a   1.000
_cell.length_b   1.000
_cell.length_c   1.000
_cell.angle_alpha   90.00
_cell.angle_beta   90.00
_cell.angle_gamma   90.00
#
_symmetry.space_group_name_H-M   'P 1'
#
loop_
_entity.id
_entity.type
_entity.pdbx_description
1 polymer ?
#
loop_
_entity_poly.entity_id
_entity_poly.type
_entity_poly.pdbx_seq_one_letter_code
_entity_poly.pdbx_strand_id
1 'polypeptide(L)'
;MADFAQVGQLLGDAIEHRVAQAVQQHVQPAVQQAVTAQLGTTVQAALQPIHQTLTQLQHDVAGVQQSLLGLRQDVQTLGARQHNGVCCSGVLRGAISIQWPHHGGGAMPAHIAGQPLPATRDEVLQATAPVVDGMLSLYGLPAGSTAGNVLQRQNDLLAHAGIYV
;
A
#
# COMPACT_ATOMS: atom_id res chain seq x y z
N MET A 1 6.59 -78.22 55.79
CA MET A 1 5.53 -77.40 55.15
C MET A 1 6.24 -76.27 54.45
N ALA A 2 6.28 -76.27 53.12
CA ALA A 2 6.81 -75.13 52.38
C ALA A 2 5.94 -73.92 52.73
N ASP A 3 6.58 -72.83 53.10
CA ASP A 3 5.97 -71.64 53.66
C ASP A 3 5.16 -70.92 52.57
N PHE A 4 3.85 -70.79 52.74
CA PHE A 4 2.95 -70.14 51.79
C PHE A 4 3.37 -68.68 51.51
N ALA A 5 4.07 -68.04 52.44
CA ALA A 5 4.65 -66.72 52.24
C ALA A 5 5.70 -66.70 51.11
N GLN A 6 6.51 -67.76 51.02
CA GLN A 6 7.57 -67.91 50.01
C GLN A 6 7.00 -68.15 48.61
N VAL A 7 5.89 -68.88 48.52
CA VAL A 7 5.14 -69.05 47.26
C VAL A 7 4.50 -67.72 46.84
N GLY A 8 3.95 -66.96 47.79
CA GLY A 8 3.38 -65.63 47.52
C GLY A 8 4.41 -64.64 46.98
N GLN A 9 5.62 -64.61 47.54
CA GLN A 9 6.72 -63.77 47.05
C GLN A 9 7.17 -64.17 45.64
N LEU A 10 7.40 -65.46 45.39
CA LEU A 10 7.80 -65.95 44.06
C LEU A 10 6.75 -65.64 42.98
N LEU A 11 5.45 -65.73 43.33
CA LEU A 11 4.39 -65.35 42.41
C LEU A 11 4.38 -63.83 42.14
N GLY A 12 4.57 -63.03 43.19
CA GLY A 12 4.68 -61.57 43.09
C GLY A 12 5.81 -61.14 42.14
N ASP A 13 7.01 -61.66 42.37
CA ASP A 13 8.19 -61.38 41.55
C ASP A 13 7.99 -61.82 40.09
N ALA A 14 7.39 -62.99 39.87
CA ALA A 14 7.11 -63.49 38.53
C ALA A 14 6.08 -62.64 37.77
N ILE A 15 5.07 -62.12 38.48
CA ILE A 15 4.06 -61.22 37.91
C ILE A 15 4.70 -59.88 37.58
N GLU A 16 5.45 -59.26 38.51
CA GLU A 16 6.14 -58.00 38.25
C GLU A 16 7.09 -58.11 37.06
N HIS A 17 7.86 -59.20 36.99
CA HIS A 17 8.79 -59.42 35.88
C HIS A 17 8.06 -59.55 34.53
N ARG A 18 6.95 -60.28 34.47
CA ARG A 18 6.14 -60.40 33.26
C ARG A 18 5.49 -59.08 32.86
N VAL A 19 5.01 -58.30 33.82
CA VAL A 19 4.45 -56.97 33.56
C VAL A 19 5.52 -56.03 33.03
N ALA A 20 6.69 -55.98 33.66
CA ALA A 20 7.81 -55.17 33.20
C ALA A 20 8.25 -55.56 31.78
N GLN A 21 8.32 -56.87 31.50
CA GLN A 21 8.65 -57.39 30.18
C GLN A 21 7.60 -57.00 29.13
N ALA A 22 6.31 -57.13 29.44
CA ALA A 22 5.23 -56.76 28.53
C ALA A 22 5.22 -55.24 28.25
N VAL A 23 5.51 -54.42 29.26
CA VAL A 23 5.62 -52.96 29.11
C VAL A 23 6.78 -52.60 28.18
N GLN A 24 7.95 -53.21 28.35
CA GLN A 24 9.11 -52.94 27.50
C GLN A 24 8.92 -53.47 26.07
N GLN A 25 8.41 -54.69 25.92
CA GLN A 25 8.32 -55.34 24.61
C GLN A 25 7.17 -54.84 23.75
N HIS A 26 6.08 -54.37 24.37
CA HIS A 26 4.86 -54.04 23.62
C HIS A 26 4.40 -52.60 23.83
N VAL A 27 4.38 -52.11 25.07
CA VAL A 27 3.79 -50.79 25.36
C VAL A 27 4.73 -49.66 24.91
N GLN A 28 6.01 -49.71 25.27
CA GLN A 28 6.99 -48.69 24.86
C GLN A 28 7.06 -48.50 23.34
N PRO A 29 7.29 -49.54 22.51
CA PRO A 29 7.38 -49.34 21.06
C PRO A 29 6.05 -48.91 20.44
N ALA A 30 4.91 -49.38 20.95
CA ALA A 30 3.61 -48.96 20.45
C ALA A 30 3.32 -47.49 20.74
N VAL A 31 3.64 -47.02 21.95
CA VAL A 31 3.53 -45.59 22.31
C VAL A 31 4.45 -44.76 21.43
N GLN A 32 5.69 -45.20 21.21
CA GLN A 32 6.66 -44.47 20.40
C GLN A 32 6.23 -44.34 18.94
N GLN A 33 5.69 -45.42 18.35
CA GLN A 33 5.09 -45.39 17.01
C GLN A 33 3.86 -44.48 16.96
N ALA A 34 2.95 -44.57 17.92
CA ALA A 34 1.74 -43.75 17.96
C ALA A 34 2.07 -42.26 18.09
N VAL A 35 3.01 -41.90 18.97
CA VAL A 35 3.47 -40.51 19.15
C VAL A 35 4.12 -40.00 17.86
N THR A 36 5.00 -40.80 17.24
CA THR A 36 5.68 -40.40 15.99
C THR A 36 4.68 -40.20 14.85
N ALA A 37 3.71 -41.10 14.70
CA ALA A 37 2.67 -40.98 13.67
C ALA A 37 1.79 -39.75 13.90
N GLN A 38 1.36 -39.52 15.14
CA GLN A 38 0.49 -38.39 15.50
C GLN A 38 1.21 -37.04 15.35
N LEU A 39 2.49 -36.96 15.73
CA LEU A 39 3.30 -35.77 15.49
C LEU A 39 3.52 -35.55 13.99
N GLY A 40 3.80 -36.60 13.23
CA GLY A 40 3.96 -36.50 11.77
C GLY A 40 2.71 -35.93 11.09
N THR A 41 1.53 -36.45 11.42
CA THR A 41 0.27 -35.97 10.85
C THR A 41 -0.06 -34.54 11.30
N THR A 42 0.15 -34.23 12.58
CA THR A 42 -0.13 -32.89 13.13
C THR A 42 0.79 -31.83 12.51
N VAL A 43 2.09 -32.12 12.42
CA VAL A 43 3.07 -31.22 11.79
C VAL A 43 2.76 -31.04 10.31
N GLN A 44 2.43 -32.12 9.59
CA GLN A 44 2.11 -32.02 8.18
C GLN A 44 0.82 -31.21 7.93
N ALA A 45 -0.22 -31.43 8.73
CA ALA A 45 -1.45 -30.65 8.67
C ALA A 45 -1.23 -29.16 8.99
N ALA A 46 -0.32 -28.85 9.91
CA ALA A 46 0.04 -27.47 10.24
C ALA A 46 0.89 -26.78 9.15
N LEU A 47 1.79 -27.51 8.49
CA LEU A 47 2.68 -26.98 7.46
C LEU A 47 1.98 -26.76 6.11
N GLN A 48 0.97 -27.56 5.79
CA GLN A 48 0.26 -27.50 4.52
C GLN A 48 -0.37 -26.11 4.23
N PRO A 49 -1.14 -25.48 5.15
CA PRO A 49 -1.69 -24.14 4.91
C PRO A 49 -0.60 -23.06 4.86
N ILE A 50 0.49 -23.22 5.61
CA ILE A 50 1.64 -22.29 5.55
C ILE A 50 2.25 -22.32 4.16
N HIS A 51 2.45 -23.51 3.58
CA HIS A 51 2.99 -23.65 2.23
C HIS A 51 2.10 -22.99 1.18
N GLN A 52 0.78 -23.22 1.25
CA GLN A 52 -0.19 -22.57 0.35
C GLN A 52 -0.15 -21.05 0.45
N THR A 53 -0.08 -20.52 1.68
CA THR A 53 0.00 -19.08 1.93
C THR A 53 1.29 -18.48 1.35
N LEU A 54 2.43 -19.17 1.51
CA LEU A 54 3.70 -18.73 0.93
C LEU A 54 3.66 -18.71 -0.60
N THR A 55 3.06 -19.73 -1.23
CA THR A 55 2.89 -19.77 -2.68
C THR A 55 2.00 -18.62 -3.17
N GLN A 56 0.90 -18.32 -2.47
CA GLN A 56 0.01 -17.21 -2.84
C GLN A 56 0.73 -15.87 -2.71
N LEU A 57 1.44 -15.64 -1.61
CA LEU A 57 2.21 -14.40 -1.40
C LEU A 57 3.29 -14.21 -2.48
N GLN A 58 3.96 -15.28 -2.91
CA GLN A 58 4.92 -15.20 -4.02
C GLN A 58 4.23 -14.77 -5.33
N HIS A 59 3.03 -15.28 -5.59
CA HIS A 59 2.25 -14.90 -6.77
C HIS A 59 1.82 -13.42 -6.71
N ASP A 60 1.33 -12.97 -5.54
CA ASP A 60 0.89 -11.60 -5.34
C ASP A 60 2.05 -10.61 -5.50
N VAL A 61 3.23 -10.93 -4.94
CA VAL A 61 4.44 -10.11 -5.08
C VAL A 61 4.86 -10.01 -6.55
N ALA A 62 4.81 -11.10 -7.31
CA ALA A 62 5.10 -11.08 -8.75
C ALA A 62 4.09 -10.20 -9.51
N GLY A 63 2.80 -10.27 -9.15
CA GLY A 63 1.75 -9.42 -9.71
C GLY A 63 2.02 -7.93 -9.45
N VAL A 64 2.34 -7.56 -8.22
CA VAL A 64 2.68 -6.18 -7.84
C VAL A 64 3.92 -5.69 -8.59
N GLN A 65 4.95 -6.51 -8.73
CA GLN A 65 6.15 -6.15 -9.50
C GLN A 65 5.82 -5.87 -10.98
N GLN A 66 4.97 -6.69 -11.58
CA GLN A 66 4.52 -6.49 -12.96
C GLN A 66 3.71 -5.19 -13.10
N SER A 67 2.80 -4.90 -12.17
CA SER A 67 2.04 -3.65 -12.15
C SER A 67 2.95 -2.42 -11.99
N LEU A 68 3.98 -2.49 -11.14
CA LEU A 68 4.95 -1.42 -10.98
C LEU A 68 5.78 -1.17 -12.25
N LEU A 69 6.14 -2.22 -12.99
CA LEU A 69 6.80 -2.08 -14.28
C LEU A 69 5.88 -1.39 -15.31
N GLY A 70 4.61 -1.77 -15.36
CA GLY A 70 3.60 -1.11 -16.20
C GLY A 70 3.45 0.37 -15.86
N LEU A 71 3.24 0.69 -14.58
CA LEU A 71 3.11 2.07 -14.12
C LEU A 71 4.36 2.90 -14.43
N ARG A 72 5.55 2.30 -14.28
CA ARG A 72 6.80 2.97 -14.65
C ARG A 72 6.87 3.28 -16.14
N GLN A 73 6.45 2.35 -17.00
CA GLN A 73 6.38 2.58 -18.45
C GLN A 73 5.37 3.67 -18.79
N ASP A 74 4.23 3.69 -18.12
CA ASP A 74 3.21 4.73 -18.30
C ASP A 74 3.75 6.10 -17.91
N VAL A 75 4.39 6.22 -16.74
CA VAL A 75 5.03 7.45 -16.28
C VAL A 75 6.13 7.90 -17.23
N GLN A 76 6.97 6.97 -17.71
CA GLN A 76 7.99 7.27 -18.73
C GLN A 76 7.37 7.73 -20.04
N THR A 77 6.26 7.11 -20.47
CA THR A 77 5.54 7.49 -21.68
C THR A 77 4.92 8.87 -21.54
N LEU A 78 4.31 9.18 -20.39
CA LEU A 78 3.79 10.52 -20.08
C LEU A 78 4.94 11.54 -20.05
N GLY A 79 6.04 11.24 -19.36
CA GLY A 79 7.22 12.09 -19.29
C GLY A 79 7.85 12.34 -20.67
N ALA A 80 7.93 11.32 -21.52
CA ALA A 80 8.40 11.43 -22.89
C ALA A 80 7.44 12.24 -23.77
N ARG A 81 6.12 12.10 -23.60
CA ARG A 81 5.12 12.94 -24.29
C ARG A 81 5.22 14.40 -23.85
N GLN A 82 5.46 14.64 -22.56
CA GLN A 82 5.70 15.97 -22.00
C GLN A 82 7.01 16.58 -22.52
N HIS A 83 8.10 15.81 -22.58
CA HIS A 83 9.42 16.28 -23.04
C HIS A 83 9.51 16.45 -24.56
N ASN A 84 8.88 15.57 -25.35
CA ASN A 84 8.89 15.65 -26.81
C ASN A 84 7.84 16.62 -27.37
N GLY A 85 7.12 17.36 -26.51
CA GLY A 85 6.05 18.26 -26.93
C GLY A 85 4.93 17.53 -27.69
N VAL A 86 4.77 16.21 -27.52
CA VAL A 86 3.67 15.43 -28.10
C VAL A 86 2.56 15.28 -27.05
N CYS A 87 2.14 16.41 -26.48
CA CYS A 87 0.77 16.58 -26.00
C CYS A 87 -0.04 16.98 -27.23
N CYS A 88 -0.66 16.04 -27.94
CA CYS A 88 -1.66 16.34 -28.99
C CYS A 88 -1.37 17.62 -29.78
N SER A 89 -0.12 17.78 -30.24
CA SER A 89 0.40 19.05 -30.76
C SER A 89 0.16 19.18 -32.25
N GLY A 90 -1.08 18.88 -32.63
CA GLY A 90 -1.75 19.57 -33.74
C GLY A 90 -2.70 20.67 -33.24
N VAL A 91 -3.03 20.72 -31.95
CA VAL A 91 -4.05 21.66 -31.41
C VAL A 91 -3.58 22.46 -30.17
N LEU A 92 -2.53 22.03 -29.44
CA LEU A 92 -2.18 22.64 -28.14
C LEU A 92 -0.79 23.31 -28.08
N ARG A 93 -0.40 24.05 -29.12
CA ARG A 93 0.55 25.16 -28.93
C ARG A 93 -0.25 26.37 -28.44
N GLY A 94 -0.58 26.34 -27.16
CA GLY A 94 -1.44 27.29 -26.48
C GLY A 94 -2.49 26.55 -25.67
N ALA A 95 -2.60 26.88 -24.38
CA ALA A 95 -3.67 26.43 -23.49
C ALA A 95 -3.64 24.98 -22.98
N ILE A 96 -2.69 24.62 -22.10
CA ILE A 96 -3.09 23.69 -21.03
C ILE A 96 -4.08 24.48 -20.17
N SER A 97 -5.36 24.08 -20.23
CA SER A 97 -6.40 24.73 -19.43
C SER A 97 -6.13 24.52 -17.95
N ILE A 98 -6.01 25.60 -17.18
CA ILE A 98 -5.88 25.60 -15.73
C ILE A 98 -7.19 25.10 -15.15
N GLN A 99 -7.14 23.95 -14.48
CA GLN A 99 -8.24 23.51 -13.62
C GLN A 99 -8.10 24.19 -12.28
N TRP A 100 -8.82 25.29 -12.10
CA TRP A 100 -8.85 26.01 -10.85
C TRP A 100 -9.43 25.14 -9.73
N PRO A 101 -8.75 25.01 -8.58
CA PRO A 101 -9.30 24.33 -7.41
C PRO A 101 -10.64 24.93 -7.00
N HIS A 102 -11.49 24.16 -6.32
CA HIS A 102 -12.70 24.72 -5.72
C HIS A 102 -12.30 25.80 -4.69
N HIS A 103 -12.64 27.05 -4.96
CA HIS A 103 -12.55 28.10 -3.96
C HIS A 103 -13.58 27.78 -2.86
N GLY A 104 -13.12 27.66 -1.61
CA GLY A 104 -13.87 27.09 -0.47
C GLY A 104 -15.07 27.92 0.03
N GLY A 105 -15.90 28.45 -0.87
CA GLY A 105 -17.10 29.23 -0.55
C GLY A 105 -16.87 30.73 -0.35
N GLY A 106 -15.65 31.23 -0.56
CA GLY A 106 -15.37 32.67 -0.54
C GLY A 106 -16.19 33.42 -1.59
N ALA A 107 -16.72 34.60 -1.23
CA ALA A 107 -17.46 35.44 -2.17
C ALA A 107 -16.53 35.90 -3.29
N MET A 108 -16.91 35.63 -4.55
CA MET A 108 -16.16 36.09 -5.70
C MET A 108 -16.16 37.63 -5.74
N PRO A 109 -14.98 38.29 -5.75
CA PRO A 109 -14.90 39.74 -5.81
C PRO A 109 -15.66 40.29 -7.02
N ALA A 110 -16.43 41.37 -6.82
CA ALA A 110 -17.35 41.91 -7.83
C ALA A 110 -16.68 42.30 -9.15
N HIS A 111 -15.40 42.67 -9.12
CA HIS A 111 -14.64 43.05 -10.32
C HIS A 111 -14.15 41.87 -11.17
N ILE A 112 -14.20 40.63 -10.64
CA ILE A 112 -13.96 39.39 -11.41
C ILE A 112 -15.21 38.51 -11.54
N ALA A 113 -16.29 38.84 -10.82
CA ALA A 113 -17.56 38.14 -10.91
C ALA A 113 -18.16 38.26 -12.33
N GLY A 114 -18.48 37.12 -12.95
CA GLY A 114 -19.05 37.06 -14.29
C GLY A 114 -18.06 37.24 -15.44
N GLN A 115 -16.76 37.44 -15.14
CA GLN A 115 -15.71 37.38 -16.16
C GLN A 115 -15.15 35.96 -16.26
N PRO A 116 -14.74 35.49 -17.47
CA PRO A 116 -14.02 34.24 -17.59
C PRO A 116 -12.70 34.34 -16.84
N LEU A 117 -12.44 33.38 -15.95
CA LEU A 117 -11.14 33.29 -15.29
C LEU A 117 -10.06 32.92 -16.31
N PRO A 118 -8.82 33.44 -16.17
CA PRO A 118 -7.67 33.01 -16.95
C PRO A 118 -7.60 31.49 -16.97
N ALA A 119 -7.75 30.90 -18.14
CA ALA A 119 -7.75 29.48 -18.34
C ALA A 119 -6.36 28.96 -18.69
N THR A 120 -5.34 29.81 -18.89
CA THR A 120 -4.02 29.35 -19.31
C THR A 120 -2.91 30.07 -18.57
N ARG A 121 -1.70 29.48 -18.58
CA ARG A 121 -0.52 30.15 -18.01
C ARG A 121 -0.29 31.52 -18.63
N ASP A 122 -0.38 31.62 -19.95
CA ASP A 122 -0.14 32.87 -20.66
C ASP A 122 -1.22 33.90 -20.33
N GLU A 123 -2.48 33.48 -20.19
CA GLU A 123 -3.56 34.35 -19.72
C GLU A 123 -3.34 34.83 -18.28
N VAL A 124 -2.81 34.00 -17.38
CA VAL A 124 -2.46 34.44 -16.03
C VAL A 124 -1.30 35.44 -16.05
N LEU A 125 -0.27 35.20 -16.86
CA LEU A 125 0.87 36.12 -17.00
C LEU A 125 0.50 37.45 -17.69
N GLN A 126 -0.53 37.43 -18.53
CA GLN A 126 -1.10 38.63 -19.17
C GLN A 126 -2.23 39.28 -18.33
N ALA A 127 -2.72 38.60 -17.29
CA ALA A 127 -3.79 39.10 -16.45
C ALA A 127 -3.35 40.36 -15.71
N THR A 128 -4.27 41.33 -15.63
CA THR A 128 -4.02 42.58 -14.91
C THR A 128 -3.95 42.33 -13.40
N ALA A 129 -3.26 43.21 -12.68
CA ALA A 129 -3.12 43.11 -11.23
C ALA A 129 -4.47 42.92 -10.50
N PRO A 130 -5.57 43.65 -10.84
CA PRO A 130 -6.87 43.44 -10.19
C PRO A 130 -7.45 42.03 -10.37
N VAL A 131 -7.24 41.40 -11.54
CA VAL A 131 -7.72 40.04 -11.81
C VAL A 131 -6.94 39.04 -10.97
N VAL A 132 -5.60 39.14 -10.98
CA VAL A 132 -4.72 38.27 -10.18
C VAL A 132 -5.02 38.42 -8.68
N ASP A 133 -5.16 39.64 -8.19
CA ASP A 133 -5.47 39.94 -6.79
C ASP A 133 -6.86 39.44 -6.38
N GLY A 134 -7.84 39.53 -7.28
CA GLY A 134 -9.18 38.99 -7.07
C GLY A 134 -9.16 37.46 -6.93
N MET A 135 -8.39 36.78 -7.78
CA MET A 135 -8.26 35.32 -7.72
C MET A 135 -7.47 34.85 -6.50
N LEU A 136 -6.36 35.51 -6.17
CA LEU A 136 -5.61 35.19 -4.95
C LEU A 136 -6.50 35.35 -3.71
N SER A 137 -7.26 36.44 -3.62
CA SER A 137 -8.21 36.68 -2.52
C SER A 137 -9.30 35.60 -2.45
N LEU A 138 -9.79 35.13 -3.60
CA LEU A 138 -10.78 34.06 -3.69
C LEU A 138 -10.28 32.74 -3.09
N TYR A 139 -8.97 32.47 -3.20
CA TYR A 139 -8.30 31.30 -2.62
C TYR A 139 -7.72 31.54 -1.22
N GLY A 140 -7.93 32.72 -0.63
CA GLY A 140 -7.35 33.07 0.66
C GLY A 140 -5.83 33.25 0.63
N LEU A 141 -5.27 33.53 -0.55
CA LEU A 141 -3.84 33.79 -0.75
C LEU A 141 -3.53 35.28 -0.60
N PRO A 142 -2.28 35.64 -0.25
CA PRO A 142 -1.85 37.03 -0.18
C PRO A 142 -2.09 37.78 -1.50
N ALA A 143 -2.80 38.91 -1.44
CA ALA A 143 -3.16 39.72 -2.60
C ALA A 143 -2.79 41.20 -2.40
N GLY A 144 -2.76 41.96 -3.50
CA GLY A 144 -2.49 43.39 -3.49
C GLY A 144 -1.01 43.75 -3.50
N SER A 145 -0.70 45.05 -3.51
CA SER A 145 0.67 45.56 -3.65
C SER A 145 1.61 45.16 -2.50
N THR A 146 1.07 44.81 -1.34
CA THR A 146 1.86 44.33 -0.18
C THR A 146 2.29 42.87 -0.31
N ALA A 147 1.65 42.08 -1.19
CA ALA A 147 1.95 40.67 -1.42
C ALA A 147 3.03 40.43 -2.50
N GLY A 148 3.64 41.49 -3.05
CA GLY A 148 4.74 41.40 -4.01
C GLY A 148 4.55 42.32 -5.22
N ASN A 149 5.33 42.10 -6.28
CA ASN A 149 5.03 42.68 -7.59
C ASN A 149 4.02 41.78 -8.36
N VAL A 150 3.49 42.27 -9.48
CA VAL A 150 2.45 41.54 -10.24
C VAL A 150 2.94 40.18 -10.72
N LEU A 151 4.20 40.08 -11.19
CA LEU A 151 4.77 38.83 -11.67
C LEU A 151 4.90 37.79 -10.55
N GLN A 152 5.32 38.21 -9.35
CA GLN A 152 5.38 37.34 -8.18
C GLN A 152 3.99 36.77 -7.85
N ARG A 153 2.98 37.62 -7.83
CA ARG A 153 1.60 37.22 -7.55
C ARG A 153 1.00 36.31 -8.62
N GLN A 154 1.35 36.52 -9.88
CA GLN A 154 0.99 35.62 -10.97
C GLN A 154 1.64 34.24 -10.78
N ASN A 155 2.91 34.20 -10.40
CA ASN A 155 3.61 32.95 -10.12
C ASN A 155 3.02 32.22 -8.89
N ASP A 156 2.66 32.96 -7.84
CA ASP A 156 2.02 32.38 -6.65
C ASP A 156 0.64 31.78 -6.99
N LEU A 157 -0.12 32.45 -7.85
CA LEU A 157 -1.41 31.95 -8.35
C LEU A 157 -1.24 30.70 -9.24
N LEU A 158 -0.21 30.67 -10.09
CA LEU A 158 0.13 29.48 -10.89
C LEU A 158 0.59 28.31 -10.03
N ALA A 159 1.42 28.57 -9.01
CA ALA A 159 1.87 27.56 -8.07
C ALA A 159 0.70 26.96 -7.29
N HIS A 160 -0.27 27.77 -6.89
CA HIS A 160 -1.51 27.29 -6.28
C HIS A 160 -2.31 26.34 -7.19
N ALA A 161 -2.30 26.62 -8.50
CA ALA A 161 -2.90 25.74 -9.50
C ALA A 161 -2.03 24.52 -9.87
N GLY A 162 -0.90 24.29 -9.18
CA GLY A 162 0.01 23.18 -9.43
C GLY A 162 0.92 23.38 -10.65
N ILE A 163 1.02 24.61 -11.16
CA ILE A 163 1.86 24.98 -12.30
C ILE A 163 3.11 25.68 -11.77
N TYR A 164 4.22 24.97 -11.74
CA TYR A 164 5.51 25.50 -11.30
C TYR A 164 6.22 26.20 -12.47
N VAL A 165 6.76 27.39 -12.19
CA VAL A 165 7.52 28.25 -13.11
C VAL A 165 9.00 28.25 -12.73
#